data_AF-A0A6M4ZRJ0-F1
#
_entry.id   AF-A0A6M4ZRJ0-F1
#
_cell.length_a   1.000
_cell.length_b   1.000
_cell.length_c   1.000
_cell.angle_alpha   90.00
_cell.angle_beta   90.00
_cell.angle_gamma   90.00
#
_symmetry.space_group_name_H-M   'P 1'
#
loop_
_entity.id
_entity.type
_entity.pdbx_description
1 polymer ?
#
loop_
_entity_poly.entity_id
_entity_poly.type
_entity_poly.pdbx_seq_one_letter_code
_entity_poly.pdbx_strand_id
1 'polypeptide(L)'
;MNPLALLLGCSALALAGTAQASTPVQISLPGINLPSSHQVEGARASFLYGRTGQVKGIDLPVFALSDVDQFTGLQLGIFFGAGRVRHQFGGVAINAVNWHEGQDTGVNLGFVNLTNNVQGLNWGAVNIAQGNALANVGFVNYAERTTFQLGFINATKHLDGLQIGLANYAENGIFPILPLINFKKSF
;
A
#
# COMPACT_ATOMS: atom_id res chain seq x y z
N MET A 1 26.92 -35.03 35.04
CA MET A 1 26.30 -34.21 33.98
C MET A 1 26.98 -32.85 33.99
N ASN A 2 27.51 -32.39 32.86
CA ASN A 2 28.37 -31.21 32.79
C ASN A 2 27.51 -29.92 32.88
N PRO A 3 27.72 -29.01 33.85
CA PRO A 3 26.85 -27.83 34.05
C PRO A 3 26.80 -26.89 32.83
N LEU A 4 27.83 -26.95 31.97
CA LEU A 4 27.89 -26.22 30.71
C LEU A 4 26.83 -26.68 29.69
N ALA A 5 26.47 -27.96 29.68
CA ALA A 5 25.46 -28.51 28.78
C ALA A 5 24.03 -28.09 29.17
N LEU A 6 23.80 -27.88 30.47
CA LEU A 6 22.51 -27.42 31.00
C LEU A 6 22.27 -25.93 30.67
N LEU A 7 23.32 -25.11 30.77
CA LEU A 7 23.27 -23.67 30.47
C LEU A 7 23.05 -23.38 28.98
N LEU A 8 23.67 -24.14 28.08
CA LEU A 8 23.45 -24.02 26.63
C LEU A 8 22.03 -24.44 26.21
N GLY A 9 21.44 -25.42 26.90
CA GLY A 9 20.05 -25.85 26.66
C GLY A 9 19.01 -24.78 27.04
N CYS A 10 19.23 -24.07 28.14
CA CYS A 10 18.32 -23.00 28.59
C CYS A 10 18.34 -21.77 27.66
N SER A 11 19.49 -21.44 27.07
CA SER A 11 19.63 -20.34 26.11
C SER A 11 18.89 -20.57 24.79
N ALA A 12 18.83 -21.82 24.32
CA ALA A 12 18.14 -22.19 23.08
C ALA A 12 16.60 -22.13 23.23
N LEU A 13 16.07 -22.42 24.42
CA LEU A 13 14.64 -22.34 24.72
C LEU A 13 14.13 -20.90 24.86
N ALA A 14 14.99 -19.94 25.23
CA ALA A 14 14.63 -18.52 25.34
C ALA A 14 14.53 -17.79 23.97
N LEU A 15 15.00 -18.42 22.89
CA LEU A 15 14.97 -17.88 21.52
C LEU A 15 13.84 -18.47 20.65
N ALA A 16 13.01 -19.35 21.20
CA ALA A 16 11.78 -19.78 20.56
C ALA A 16 10.75 -18.65 20.63
N GLY A 17 10.89 -17.66 19.74
CA GLY A 17 9.86 -16.65 19.53
C GLY A 17 8.50 -17.32 19.34
N THR A 18 7.48 -16.85 20.04
CA THR A 18 6.11 -17.36 19.90
C THR A 18 5.67 -17.20 18.45
N ALA A 19 5.68 -18.30 17.69
CA ALA A 19 5.03 -18.33 16.38
C ALA A 19 3.53 -18.16 16.61
N GLN A 20 2.99 -16.96 16.34
CA GLN A 20 1.55 -16.75 16.32
C GLN A 20 0.96 -17.64 15.22
N ALA A 21 -0.06 -18.44 15.53
CA ALA A 21 -0.69 -19.29 14.55
C ALA A 21 -1.48 -18.45 13.54
N SER A 22 -1.18 -18.61 12.24
CA SER A 22 -1.97 -18.04 11.16
C SER A 22 -3.33 -18.76 11.06
N THR A 23 -4.36 -18.02 10.63
CA THR A 23 -5.66 -18.61 10.26
C THR A 23 -5.81 -18.61 8.74
N PRO A 24 -6.35 -19.66 8.11
CA PRO A 24 -6.58 -19.67 6.67
C PRO A 24 -7.73 -18.76 6.24
N VAL A 25 -8.72 -18.54 7.12
CA VAL A 25 -9.87 -17.68 6.84
C VAL A 25 -10.13 -16.79 8.04
N GLN A 26 -10.54 -15.54 7.80
CA GLN A 26 -10.99 -14.62 8.84
C GLN A 26 -12.16 -13.76 8.39
N ILE A 27 -13.12 -13.56 9.29
CA ILE A 27 -14.16 -12.53 9.17
C ILE A 27 -13.84 -11.44 10.18
N SER A 28 -13.76 -10.20 9.72
CA SER A 28 -13.51 -9.02 10.54
C SER A 28 -14.75 -8.14 10.61
N LEU A 29 -15.14 -7.79 11.83
CA LEU A 29 -16.23 -6.87 12.15
C LEU A 29 -15.67 -5.76 13.06
N PRO A 30 -16.43 -4.68 13.29
CA PRO A 30 -16.00 -3.63 14.21
C PRO A 30 -15.72 -4.21 15.61
N GLY A 31 -14.45 -4.16 16.03
CA GLY A 31 -14.00 -4.60 17.34
C GLY A 31 -13.78 -6.11 17.51
N ILE A 32 -14.04 -6.95 16.49
CA ILE A 32 -13.86 -8.40 16.61
C ILE A 32 -13.40 -9.06 15.31
N ASN A 33 -12.48 -10.02 15.45
CA ASN A 33 -12.07 -10.91 14.38
C ASN A 33 -12.43 -12.35 14.72
N LEU A 34 -12.93 -13.09 13.72
CA LEU A 34 -13.35 -14.48 13.84
C LEU A 34 -12.62 -15.33 12.76
N PRO A 35 -11.68 -16.21 13.15
CA PRO A 35 -11.10 -16.34 14.49
C PRO A 35 -10.22 -15.13 14.86
N SER A 36 -9.96 -14.96 16.15
CA SER A 36 -9.12 -13.89 16.70
C SER A 36 -7.63 -14.20 16.47
N SER A 37 -7.18 -14.07 15.22
CA SER A 37 -5.77 -14.16 14.84
C SER A 37 -5.29 -12.82 14.27
N HIS A 38 -4.02 -12.50 14.53
CA HIS A 38 -3.35 -11.35 13.94
C HIS A 38 -2.76 -11.64 12.56
N GLN A 39 -2.74 -12.92 12.14
CA GLN A 39 -2.15 -13.35 10.87
C GLN A 39 -3.17 -14.19 10.08
N VAL A 40 -3.42 -13.79 8.84
CA VAL A 40 -4.29 -14.54 7.92
C VAL A 40 -3.46 -14.97 6.72
N GLU A 41 -3.42 -16.28 6.46
CA GLU A 41 -2.77 -16.87 5.29
C GLU A 41 -3.81 -17.60 4.45
N GLY A 42 -4.55 -16.85 3.63
CA GLY A 42 -5.65 -17.36 2.83
C GLY A 42 -6.62 -16.24 2.47
N ALA A 43 -7.80 -16.21 3.07
CA ALA A 43 -8.84 -15.23 2.73
C ALA A 43 -9.38 -14.49 3.95
N ARG A 44 -9.60 -13.19 3.81
CA ARG A 44 -10.26 -12.36 4.81
C ARG A 44 -11.42 -11.60 4.19
N ALA A 45 -12.51 -11.50 4.92
CA ALA A 45 -13.63 -10.62 4.59
C ALA A 45 -13.88 -9.66 5.75
N SER A 46 -14.09 -8.38 5.46
CA SER A 46 -14.37 -7.35 6.47
C SER A 46 -15.71 -6.69 6.18
N PHE A 47 -16.50 -6.39 7.21
CA PHE A 47 -17.74 -5.61 7.10
C PHE A 47 -17.66 -4.37 8.00
N LEU A 48 -18.02 -3.19 7.47
CA LEU A 48 -17.90 -1.86 8.11
C LEU A 48 -16.47 -1.44 8.46
N TYR A 49 -15.81 -2.18 9.35
CA TYR A 49 -14.42 -1.99 9.74
C TYR A 49 -13.81 -3.33 10.15
N GLY A 50 -12.59 -3.60 9.68
CA GLY A 50 -11.84 -4.77 10.12
C GLY A 50 -10.39 -4.43 10.33
N ARG A 51 -9.79 -4.86 11.46
CA ARG A 51 -8.37 -4.64 11.75
C ARG A 51 -7.61 -5.94 11.97
N THR A 52 -6.51 -6.15 11.25
CA THR A 52 -5.67 -7.36 11.37
C THR A 52 -4.20 -7.00 11.18
N GLY A 53 -3.27 -7.73 11.79
CA GLY A 53 -1.84 -7.43 11.66
C GLY A 53 -1.33 -7.72 10.24
N GLN A 54 -1.40 -8.98 9.84
CA GLN A 54 -0.89 -9.43 8.54
C GLN A 54 -1.95 -10.22 7.78
N VAL A 55 -2.08 -9.94 6.49
CA VAL A 55 -2.91 -10.72 5.58
C VAL A 55 -2.09 -11.06 4.34
N LYS A 56 -1.95 -12.37 4.09
CA LYS A 56 -1.33 -12.93 2.89
C LYS A 56 -2.37 -13.75 2.14
N GLY A 57 -2.75 -13.28 0.95
CA GLY A 57 -3.78 -13.89 0.12
C GLY A 57 -4.83 -12.89 -0.34
N ILE A 58 -6.11 -13.17 -0.09
CA ILE A 58 -7.24 -12.36 -0.56
C ILE A 58 -7.84 -11.58 0.62
N ASP A 59 -8.06 -10.28 0.46
CA ASP A 59 -8.80 -9.44 1.43
C ASP A 59 -9.98 -8.76 0.74
N LEU A 60 -11.17 -8.96 1.30
CA LEU A 60 -12.45 -8.51 0.76
C LEU A 60 -13.10 -7.51 1.73
N PRO A 61 -12.74 -6.21 1.69
CA PRO A 61 -13.52 -5.18 2.38
C PRO A 61 -14.89 -5.02 1.70
N VAL A 62 -15.96 -5.49 2.35
CA VAL A 62 -17.35 -5.41 1.87
C VAL A 62 -18.06 -4.26 2.56
N PHE A 63 -18.24 -3.14 1.84
CA PHE A 63 -18.73 -1.87 2.42
C PHE A 63 -17.99 -1.56 3.74
N ALA A 64 -16.67 -1.71 3.70
CA ALA A 64 -15.82 -1.72 4.87
C ALA A 64 -14.53 -0.95 4.64
N LEU A 65 -13.96 -0.45 5.73
CA LEU A 65 -12.55 -0.11 5.80
C LEU A 65 -11.76 -1.32 6.35
N SER A 66 -10.94 -1.94 5.49
CA SER A 66 -9.95 -2.93 5.91
C SER A 66 -8.68 -2.20 6.36
N ASP A 67 -8.23 -2.44 7.59
CA ASP A 67 -7.06 -1.82 8.20
C ASP A 67 -6.03 -2.91 8.54
N VAL A 68 -4.94 -2.98 7.78
CA VAL A 68 -3.92 -4.03 7.90
C VAL A 68 -2.53 -3.41 8.09
N ASP A 69 -1.68 -4.02 8.92
CA ASP A 69 -0.30 -3.53 9.06
C ASP A 69 0.56 -3.94 7.86
N GLN A 70 0.48 -5.21 7.44
CA GLN A 70 1.20 -5.78 6.29
C GLN A 70 0.27 -6.60 5.40
N PHE A 71 0.25 -6.30 4.11
CA PHE A 71 -0.58 -7.00 3.13
C PHE A 71 0.26 -7.57 1.99
N THR A 72 -0.02 -8.81 1.60
CA THR A 72 0.54 -9.41 0.38
C THR A 72 -0.52 -10.22 -0.35
N GLY A 73 -0.91 -9.80 -1.55
CA GLY A 73 -1.83 -10.55 -2.40
C GLY A 73 -2.82 -9.68 -3.16
N LEU A 74 -4.11 -10.02 -3.09
CA LEU A 74 -5.18 -9.36 -3.83
C LEU A 74 -6.23 -8.77 -2.87
N GLN A 75 -6.39 -7.44 -2.88
CA GLN A 75 -7.43 -6.76 -2.11
C GLN A 75 -8.53 -6.28 -3.05
N LEU A 76 -9.77 -6.72 -2.82
CA LEU A 76 -10.93 -6.39 -3.66
C LEU A 76 -12.05 -5.77 -2.81
N GLY A 77 -12.21 -4.45 -2.93
CA GLY A 77 -13.28 -3.70 -2.30
C GLY A 77 -14.62 -3.95 -2.97
N ILE A 78 -15.54 -4.53 -2.23
CA ILE A 78 -16.93 -4.76 -2.66
C ILE A 78 -17.80 -3.66 -2.06
N PHE A 79 -18.76 -3.13 -2.84
CA PHE A 79 -19.65 -2.03 -2.40
C PHE A 79 -18.87 -0.83 -1.82
N PHE A 80 -17.97 -0.24 -2.60
CA PHE A 80 -17.14 0.90 -2.16
C PHE A 80 -16.20 0.59 -0.97
N GLY A 81 -15.78 -0.67 -0.82
CA GLY A 81 -14.75 -1.05 0.15
C GLY A 81 -13.47 -0.21 -0.02
N ALA A 82 -12.84 0.10 1.11
CA ALA A 82 -11.58 0.82 1.21
C ALA A 82 -10.53 -0.05 1.90
N GLY A 83 -9.29 0.06 1.44
CA GLY A 83 -8.14 -0.65 2.01
C GLY A 83 -7.15 0.33 2.60
N ARG A 84 -6.75 0.13 3.86
CA ARG A 84 -5.66 0.83 4.53
C ARG A 84 -4.55 -0.16 4.86
N VAL A 85 -3.33 0.14 4.41
CA VAL A 85 -2.13 -0.65 4.72
C VAL A 85 -1.06 0.24 5.32
N ARG A 86 -0.68 -0.03 6.56
CA ARG A 86 0.13 0.89 7.37
C ARG A 86 1.62 0.83 7.05
N HIS A 87 2.17 -0.36 6.80
CA HIS A 87 3.62 -0.53 6.69
C HIS A 87 4.07 -1.07 5.33
N GLN A 88 3.52 -2.20 4.88
CA GLN A 88 3.98 -2.85 3.66
C GLN A 88 2.80 -3.41 2.88
N PHE A 89 2.64 -2.95 1.64
CA PHE A 89 1.73 -3.49 0.66
C PHE A 89 2.51 -4.15 -0.48
N GLY A 90 2.09 -5.34 -0.87
CA GLY A 90 2.58 -6.01 -2.07
C GLY A 90 1.44 -6.71 -2.81
N GLY A 91 1.33 -6.49 -4.12
CA GLY A 91 0.32 -7.13 -4.95
C GLY A 91 -0.64 -6.14 -5.62
N VAL A 92 -1.94 -6.44 -5.60
CA VAL A 92 -2.95 -5.66 -6.34
C VAL A 92 -4.10 -5.25 -5.42
N ALA A 93 -4.43 -3.97 -5.40
CA ALA A 93 -5.55 -3.42 -4.65
C ALA A 93 -6.56 -2.80 -5.62
N ILE A 94 -7.82 -3.24 -5.54
CA ILE A 94 -8.93 -2.74 -6.34
C ILE A 94 -10.01 -2.28 -5.36
N ASN A 95 -10.01 -1.00 -4.99
CA ASN A 95 -10.89 -0.46 -3.96
C ASN A 95 -11.45 0.90 -4.39
N ALA A 96 -12.45 1.42 -3.68
CA ALA A 96 -12.83 2.83 -3.86
C ALA A 96 -11.69 3.76 -3.40
N VAL A 97 -11.07 3.42 -2.27
CA VAL A 97 -9.91 4.13 -1.71
C VAL A 97 -8.82 3.13 -1.35
N ASN A 98 -7.61 3.37 -1.84
CA ASN A 98 -6.38 2.69 -1.41
C ASN A 98 -5.57 3.65 -0.55
N TRP A 99 -5.36 3.34 0.73
CA TRP A 99 -4.61 4.15 1.69
C TRP A 99 -3.39 3.40 2.19
N HIS A 100 -2.26 3.53 1.51
CA HIS A 100 -1.02 2.84 1.82
C HIS A 100 0.03 3.81 2.40
N GLU A 101 0.27 3.75 3.70
CA GLU A 101 1.12 4.72 4.41
C GLU A 101 2.62 4.39 4.33
N GLY A 102 2.96 3.16 3.95
CA GLY A 102 4.33 2.66 3.96
C GLY A 102 4.92 2.39 2.57
N GLN A 103 5.62 1.25 2.46
CA GLN A 103 6.17 0.78 1.20
C GLN A 103 5.09 0.03 0.42
N ASP A 104 4.98 0.34 -0.86
CA ASP A 104 3.98 -0.22 -1.75
C ASP A 104 4.68 -0.75 -3.00
N THR A 105 4.71 -2.07 -3.14
CA THR A 105 5.25 -2.76 -4.32
C THR A 105 4.11 -3.43 -5.07
N GLY A 106 3.21 -2.62 -5.63
CA GLY A 106 2.00 -3.15 -6.26
C GLY A 106 1.29 -2.25 -7.25
N VAL A 107 0.07 -2.67 -7.59
CA VAL A 107 -0.84 -1.95 -8.48
C VAL A 107 -2.08 -1.55 -7.67
N ASN A 108 -2.33 -0.24 -7.59
CA ASN A 108 -3.44 0.34 -6.84
C ASN A 108 -4.45 0.94 -7.80
N LEU A 109 -5.58 0.26 -7.96
CA LEU A 109 -6.72 0.70 -8.76
C LEU A 109 -7.80 1.22 -7.82
N GLY A 110 -8.21 2.49 -8.00
CA GLY A 110 -9.31 3.04 -7.22
C GLY A 110 -9.74 4.43 -7.64
N PHE A 111 -10.75 5.01 -6.98
CA PHE A 111 -11.08 6.41 -7.21
C PHE A 111 -10.02 7.31 -6.61
N VAL A 112 -9.55 6.97 -5.40
CA VAL A 112 -8.52 7.71 -4.68
C VAL A 112 -7.42 6.75 -4.22
N ASN A 113 -6.18 7.06 -4.60
CA ASN A 113 -4.98 6.38 -4.11
C ASN A 113 -4.19 7.36 -3.24
N LEU A 114 -4.17 7.12 -1.93
CA LEU A 114 -3.37 7.83 -0.95
C LEU A 114 -2.21 6.93 -0.55
N THR A 115 -1.07 7.12 -1.19
CA THR A 115 0.10 6.26 -1.03
C THR A 115 1.29 7.02 -0.46
N ASN A 116 2.32 6.33 0.00
CA ASN A 116 3.58 6.95 0.40
C ASN A 116 4.70 6.66 -0.60
N ASN A 117 5.26 5.45 -0.59
CA ASN A 117 6.36 5.05 -1.48
C ASN A 117 5.91 3.91 -2.39
N VAL A 118 5.64 4.23 -3.66
CA VAL A 118 5.08 3.32 -4.65
C VAL A 118 6.14 2.89 -5.67
N GLN A 119 6.59 1.66 -5.53
CA GLN A 119 7.38 0.93 -6.52
C GLN A 119 6.44 0.12 -7.44
N GLY A 120 5.56 0.83 -8.13
CA GLY A 120 4.48 0.22 -8.90
C GLY A 120 3.60 1.24 -9.61
N LEU A 121 2.30 0.96 -9.73
CA LEU A 121 1.34 1.78 -10.46
C LEU A 121 0.18 2.21 -9.57
N ASN A 122 -0.05 3.51 -9.48
CA ASN A 122 -1.32 4.06 -9.02
C ASN A 122 -2.19 4.44 -10.23
N TRP A 123 -3.38 3.87 -10.32
CA TRP A 123 -4.39 4.28 -11.28
C TRP A 123 -5.65 4.71 -10.52
N GLY A 124 -6.05 5.96 -10.71
CA GLY A 124 -7.29 6.45 -10.13
C GLY A 124 -7.71 7.82 -10.59
N ALA A 125 -8.85 8.32 -10.11
CA ALA A 125 -9.22 9.70 -10.41
C ALA A 125 -8.25 10.68 -9.74
N VAL A 126 -7.87 10.38 -8.50
CA VAL A 126 -6.91 11.16 -7.72
C VAL A 126 -5.83 10.24 -7.17
N ASN A 127 -4.57 10.54 -7.48
CA ASN A 127 -3.41 9.85 -6.94
C ASN A 127 -2.54 10.84 -6.15
N ILE A 128 -2.29 10.55 -4.88
CA ILE A 128 -1.44 11.35 -3.99
C ILE A 128 -0.39 10.43 -3.39
N ALA A 129 0.87 10.64 -3.74
CA ALA A 129 2.02 9.98 -3.13
C ALA A 129 2.79 10.97 -2.24
N GLN A 130 2.87 10.69 -0.93
CA GLN A 130 3.62 11.55 -0.02
C GLN A 130 5.14 11.42 -0.17
N GLY A 131 5.63 10.34 -0.77
CA GLY A 131 7.05 10.12 -1.04
C GLY A 131 7.28 9.91 -2.53
N ASN A 132 7.87 8.76 -2.86
CA ASN A 132 8.21 8.39 -4.23
C ASN A 132 7.04 7.68 -4.92
N ALA A 133 6.81 7.98 -6.19
CA ALA A 133 5.90 7.21 -7.02
C ALA A 133 6.51 6.89 -8.39
N LEU A 134 6.59 5.60 -8.71
CA LEU A 134 7.12 5.17 -10.00
C LEU A 134 6.19 5.62 -11.14
N ALA A 135 4.91 5.27 -11.09
CA ALA A 135 3.92 5.66 -12.09
C ALA A 135 2.57 6.03 -11.46
N ASN A 136 2.05 7.20 -11.82
CA ASN A 136 0.68 7.61 -11.49
C ASN A 136 -0.12 7.92 -12.77
N VAL A 137 -1.32 7.37 -12.88
CA VAL A 137 -2.23 7.60 -14.00
C VAL A 137 -3.60 8.01 -13.45
N GLY A 138 -4.10 9.18 -13.83
CA GLY A 138 -5.34 9.69 -13.28
C GLY A 138 -5.75 11.07 -13.76
N PHE A 139 -6.86 11.61 -13.25
CA PHE A 139 -7.22 13.00 -13.54
C PHE A 139 -6.26 13.96 -12.85
N VAL A 140 -5.97 13.71 -11.58
CA VAL A 140 -5.05 14.50 -10.77
C VAL A 140 -3.99 13.58 -10.17
N ASN A 141 -2.72 13.91 -10.39
CA ASN A 141 -1.59 13.21 -9.83
C ASN A 141 -0.70 14.17 -9.04
N TYR A 142 -0.40 13.82 -7.79
CA TYR A 142 0.61 14.48 -6.98
C TYR A 142 1.58 13.45 -6.42
N ALA A 143 2.87 13.76 -6.45
CA ALA A 143 3.91 13.00 -5.76
C ALA A 143 5.00 13.96 -5.26
N GLU A 144 5.73 13.64 -4.18
CA GLU A 144 6.92 14.42 -3.87
C GLU A 144 8.03 14.16 -4.89
N ARG A 145 8.22 12.89 -5.28
CA ARG A 145 9.12 12.50 -6.36
C ARG A 145 8.44 11.49 -7.27
N THR A 146 8.62 11.63 -8.58
CA THR A 146 7.96 10.75 -9.55
C THR A 146 8.81 10.48 -10.78
N THR A 147 8.67 9.27 -11.33
CA THR A 147 9.28 8.92 -12.63
C THR A 147 8.30 9.18 -13.78
N PHE A 148 7.04 8.75 -13.64
CA PHE A 148 6.02 8.93 -14.68
C PHE A 148 4.69 9.42 -14.09
N GLN A 149 4.10 10.44 -14.72
CA GLN A 149 2.71 10.82 -14.45
C GLN A 149 1.94 11.06 -15.76
N LEU A 150 0.72 10.54 -15.83
CA LEU A 150 -0.23 10.81 -16.90
C LEU A 150 -1.54 11.30 -16.32
N GLY A 151 -1.98 12.50 -16.70
CA GLY A 151 -3.24 13.02 -16.22
C GLY A 151 -3.65 14.38 -16.76
N PHE A 152 -4.76 14.92 -16.27
CA PHE A 152 -5.15 16.29 -16.62
C PHE A 152 -4.24 17.29 -15.91
N ILE A 153 -4.01 17.03 -14.62
CA ILE A 153 -3.12 17.82 -13.76
C ILE A 153 -2.10 16.87 -13.13
N ASN A 154 -0.82 17.17 -13.35
CA ASN A 154 0.29 16.47 -12.75
C ASN A 154 1.13 17.45 -11.93
N ALA A 155 1.52 17.07 -10.73
CA ALA A 155 2.35 17.88 -9.86
C ALA A 155 3.41 17.03 -9.16
N THR A 156 4.65 17.52 -9.14
CA THR A 156 5.75 16.93 -8.38
C THR A 156 6.77 17.97 -7.92
N LYS A 157 7.44 17.72 -6.80
CA LYS A 157 8.64 18.50 -6.43
C LYS A 157 9.87 18.01 -7.21
N HIS A 158 9.99 16.70 -7.38
CA HIS A 158 11.10 16.08 -8.08
C HIS A 158 10.62 15.14 -9.20
N LEU A 159 10.78 15.57 -10.44
CA LEU A 159 10.55 14.76 -11.63
C LEU A 159 11.86 14.07 -12.04
N ASP A 160 11.86 12.74 -12.13
CA ASP A 160 13.00 11.94 -12.57
C ASP A 160 12.85 11.44 -14.02
N GLY A 161 11.63 11.52 -14.58
CA GLY A 161 11.28 11.08 -15.93
C GLY A 161 10.35 12.06 -16.66
N LEU A 162 9.11 11.65 -16.90
CA LEU A 162 8.17 12.29 -17.83
C LEU A 162 6.79 12.53 -17.20
N GLN A 163 6.23 13.72 -17.41
CA GLN A 163 4.83 14.02 -17.16
C GLN A 163 4.12 14.28 -18.49
N ILE A 164 2.91 13.76 -18.64
CA ILE A 164 2.02 14.03 -19.77
C ILE A 164 0.67 14.50 -19.23
N GLY A 165 0.25 15.70 -19.61
CA GLY A 165 -1.01 16.25 -19.14
C GLY A 165 -1.30 17.68 -19.56
N LEU A 166 -2.53 18.15 -19.35
CA LEU A 166 -2.91 19.52 -19.73
C LEU A 166 -2.13 20.57 -18.91
N ALA A 167 -1.91 20.29 -17.62
CA ALA A 167 -1.08 21.10 -16.75
C ALA A 167 -0.09 20.21 -15.99
N ASN A 168 1.21 20.45 -16.21
CA ASN A 168 2.28 19.69 -15.56
C ASN A 168 3.15 20.63 -14.73
N TYR A 169 3.16 20.44 -13.42
CA TYR A 169 4.05 21.13 -12.49
C TYR A 169 5.19 20.21 -12.05
N ALA A 170 6.42 20.68 -12.21
CA ALA A 170 7.63 20.04 -11.69
C ALA A 170 8.60 21.13 -11.20
N GLU A 171 8.86 21.20 -9.90
CA GLU A 171 9.74 22.22 -9.31
C GLU A 171 11.16 22.17 -9.89
N ASN A 172 11.65 20.97 -10.20
CA ASN A 172 12.94 20.72 -10.87
C ASN A 172 12.85 20.58 -12.42
N GLY A 173 11.71 20.94 -13.02
CA GLY A 173 11.52 20.94 -14.48
C GLY A 173 12.34 22.03 -15.18
N ILE A 174 12.43 21.96 -16.51
CA ILE A 174 13.05 23.03 -17.32
C ILE A 174 12.36 24.37 -17.06
N PHE A 175 11.03 24.33 -17.02
CA PHE A 175 10.14 25.37 -16.51
C PHE A 175 9.22 24.74 -15.46
N PRO A 176 8.89 25.45 -14.36
CA PRO A 176 8.07 24.88 -13.30
C PRO A 176 6.70 24.40 -13.76
N ILE A 177 6.10 25.04 -14.78
CA ILE A 177 4.80 24.67 -15.35
C ILE A 177 4.94 24.55 -16.87
N LEU A 178 4.54 23.40 -17.42
CA LEU A 178 4.45 23.17 -18.87
C LEU A 178 3.12 22.50 -19.26
N PRO A 179 2.50 22.92 -20.38
CA PRO A 179 1.38 22.20 -20.95
C PRO A 179 1.85 20.96 -21.72
N LEU A 180 0.99 19.96 -21.82
CA LEU A 180 1.14 18.71 -22.57
C LEU A 180 2.25 17.78 -22.07
N ILE A 181 3.50 18.24 -22.00
CA ILE A 181 4.68 17.42 -21.66
C ILE A 181 5.62 18.21 -20.73
N ASN A 182 6.12 17.56 -19.68
CA ASN A 182 7.20 18.06 -18.84
C ASN A 182 8.24 16.96 -18.54
N PHE A 183 9.50 17.31 -18.40
CA PHE A 183 10.61 16.41 -18.15
C PHE A 183 11.73 17.13 -17.39
N LYS A 184 12.58 16.36 -16.70
CA LYS A 184 13.68 16.91 -15.92
C LYS A 184 14.68 17.65 -16.78
N LYS A 185 15.31 18.67 -16.21
CA LYS A 185 16.44 19.37 -16.82
C LYS A 185 17.69 18.48 -16.75
N SER A 186 18.22 18.07 -17.90
CA SER A 186 19.50 17.36 -17.98
C SER A 186 20.59 18.38 -18.32
N PHE A 187 21.59 18.52 -17.46
CA PHE A 187 22.82 19.28 -17.70
C PHE A 187 24.02 18.38 -17.47
#